data_AF-A0A0D1EPT2-F1
#
_entry.id   AF-A0A0D1EPT2-F1
#
_cell.length_a   1.000
_cell.length_b   1.000
_cell.length_c   1.000
_cell.angle_alpha   90.00
_cell.angle_beta   90.00
_cell.angle_gamma   90.00
#
_symmetry.space_group_name_H-M   'P 1'
#
loop_
_entity.id
_entity.type
_entity.pdbx_description
1 polymer ?
#
loop_
_entity_poly.entity_id
_entity_poly.type
_entity_poly.pdbx_seq_one_letter_code
_entity_poly.pdbx_strand_id
1 'polypeptide(L)' 'MSKDWIIDVLRDLRAFSADNNLPALAEHMDEALAVASVEIAQDGDASAAEGNGANRTQAWGALRTAI' A
#
# COMPACT_ATOMS: atom_id res chain seq x y z
N MET A 1 10.09 12.07 -3.02
CA MET A 1 9.96 10.60 -3.22
C MET A 1 8.53 10.23 -2.91
N SER A 2 7.82 9.65 -3.88
CA SER A 2 6.42 9.26 -3.71
C SER A 2 6.26 8.27 -2.56
N LYS A 3 5.34 8.55 -1.64
CA LYS A 3 5.02 7.70 -0.49
C LYS A 3 4.13 6.51 -0.88
N ASP A 4 3.73 6.40 -2.14
CA ASP A 4 2.79 5.39 -2.66
C ASP A 4 3.16 3.94 -2.31
N TRP A 5 4.46 3.64 -2.13
CA TRP A 5 4.93 2.30 -1.76
C TRP A 5 4.34 1.80 -0.43
N ILE A 6 3.93 2.69 0.47
CA ILE A 6 3.34 2.30 1.77
C ILE A 6 1.94 1.71 1.60
N ILE A 7 1.18 2.14 0.57
CA ILE A 7 -0.17 1.63 0.30
C ILE A 7 -0.10 0.16 -0.09
N ASP A 8 0.89 -0.20 -0.93
CA ASP A 8 1.13 -1.59 -1.30
C ASP A 8 1.48 -2.45 -0.07
N VAL A 9 2.37 -1.97 0.80
CA VAL A 9 2.77 -2.68 2.03
C VAL A 9 1.60 -2.85 3.01
N LEU A 10 0.79 -1.81 3.22
CA LEU A 10 -0.38 -1.90 4.11
C LEU A 10 -1.43 -2.87 3.56
N ARG A 11 -1.60 -2.92 2.23
CA ARG A 11 -2.49 -3.88 1.58
C ARG A 11 -1.99 -5.32 1.75
N ASP A 12 -0.68 -5.54 1.62
CA ASP A 12 -0.08 -6.86 1.84
C ASP A 12 -0.22 -7.32 3.30
N LEU A 13 0.01 -6.41 4.26
CA LEU A 13 -0.20 -6.70 5.69
C LEU A 13 -1.66 -6.99 6.03
N ARG A 14 -2.60 -6.28 5.39
CA ARG A 14 -4.03 -6.53 5.52
C ARG A 14 -4.40 -7.93 5.00
N ALA A 15 -3.88 -8.32 3.84
CA ALA A 15 -4.08 -9.65 3.28
C ALA A 15 -3.48 -10.75 4.17
N PHE A 16 -2.23 -10.56 4.63
CA PHE A 16 -1.59 -11.47 5.57
C PHE A 16 -2.42 -11.64 6.85
N SER A 17 -2.95 -10.55 7.39
CA SER A 17 -3.76 -10.57 8.61
C SER A 17 -5.06 -11.35 8.42
N ALA A 18 -5.72 -11.18 7.27
CA ALA A 18 -6.92 -11.95 6.92
C ALA A 18 -6.62 -13.44 6.76
N ASP A 19 -5.54 -13.80 6.05
CA ASP A 19 -5.14 -15.19 5.82
C ASP A 19 -4.74 -15.93 7.11
N ASN A 20 -4.30 -15.19 8.13
CA ASN A 20 -3.85 -15.73 9.42
C ASN A 20 -4.88 -15.59 10.55
N ASN A 21 -6.16 -15.27 10.25
CA ASN A 21 -7.21 -15.07 11.25
C ASN A 21 -6.85 -14.04 12.33
N LEU A 22 -6.26 -12.91 11.94
CA LEU A 22 -5.93 -11.77 12.80
C LEU A 22 -6.88 -10.59 12.52
N PRO A 23 -8.18 -10.67 12.89
CA PRO A 23 -9.20 -9.71 12.45
C PRO A 23 -8.97 -8.29 12.97
N ALA A 24 -8.55 -8.14 14.23
CA ALA A 24 -8.24 -6.82 14.79
C ALA A 24 -7.06 -6.15 14.07
N LEU A 25 -6.07 -6.93 13.62
CA LEU A 25 -4.95 -6.38 12.87
C LEU A 25 -5.39 -5.98 11.46
N ALA A 26 -6.23 -6.78 10.81
CA ALA A 26 -6.79 -6.43 9.50
C ALA A 26 -7.61 -5.13 9.56
N GLU A 27 -8.42 -4.95 10.60
CA GLU A 27 -9.19 -3.72 10.84
C GLU A 27 -8.26 -2.50 11.01
N HIS A 28 -7.21 -2.61 11.83
CA HIS A 28 -6.22 -1.53 11.96
C HIS A 28 -5.49 -1.22 10.63
N MET A 29 -5.26 -2.22 9.77
CA MET A 29 -4.68 -1.97 8.45
C MET A 29 -5.67 -1.24 7.52
N ASP A 30 -6.97 -1.54 7.60
CA ASP A 30 -8.00 -0.82 6.85
C ASP A 30 -8.07 0.66 7.30
N GLU A 31 -7.96 0.95 8.61
CA GLU A 31 -7.84 2.32 9.14
C GLU A 31 -6.57 3.03 8.66
N ALA A 32 -5.42 2.36 8.74
CA ALA A 32 -4.14 2.92 8.28
C ALA A 32 -4.14 3.21 6.77
N LEU A 33 -4.75 2.33 5.97
CA LEU A 33 -4.94 2.53 4.53
C LEU A 33 -5.77 3.79 4.25
N ALA A 34 -6.84 4.03 5.00
CA ALA A 34 -7.67 5.21 4.84
C ALA A 34 -6.88 6.50 5.12
N VAL A 35 -6.14 6.55 6.23
CA VAL A 35 -5.30 7.71 6.60
C VAL A 35 -4.20 7.94 5.56
N ALA A 36 -3.45 6.89 5.21
CA ALA A 36 -2.36 7.01 4.25
C ALA A 36 -2.85 7.46 2.85
N SER A 37 -4.02 6.98 2.41
CA SER A 37 -4.60 7.39 1.13
C SER A 37 -4.93 8.89 1.11
N VAL A 38 -5.48 9.41 2.21
CA VAL A 38 -5.77 10.84 2.34
C VAL A 38 -4.49 11.67 2.36
N GLU A 39 -3.52 11.31 3.21
CA GLU A 39 -2.27 12.06 3.36
C GLU A 39 -1.45 12.08 2.07
N ILE A 40 -1.38 10.96 1.34
CA ILE A 40 -0.64 10.86 0.08
C ILE A 40 -1.33 11.65 -1.03
N ALA A 41 -2.67 11.61 -1.10
CA ALA A 41 -3.41 12.44 -2.05
C ALA A 41 -3.19 13.94 -1.79
N GLN A 42 -3.12 14.35 -0.52
CA GLN A 42 -2.81 15.73 -0.13
C GLN A 42 -1.36 16.13 -0.44
N ASP A 43 -0.39 15.23 -0.28
CA ASP A 43 1.01 15.46 -0.67
C ASP A 43 1.20 15.48 -2.21
N GLY A 44 0.37 14.71 -2.94
CA GLY A 44 0.38 14.62 -4.41
C GLY A 44 -0.06 15.92 -5.09
N ASP A 45 -0.97 16.68 -4.48
CA ASP A 45 -1.39 18.01 -4.95
C ASP A 45 -0.25 19.04 -4.88
N ALA A 46 0.77 18.80 -4.03
CA ALA A 46 2.00 19.60 -3.99
C ALA A 46 3.12 19.05 -4.90
N SER A 47 3.09 17.76 -5.28
CA SER A 47 4.15 17.07 -6.02
C SER A 47 3.81 16.70 -7.47
N ALA A 48 2.66 17.09 -8.02
CA ALA A 48 2.31 16.91 -9.43
C ALA A 48 3.29 17.56 -10.45
N ALA A 49 4.38 18.18 -9.98
CA ALA A 49 5.47 18.70 -10.79
C ALA A 49 6.59 17.68 -11.10
N GLU A 50 6.75 16.56 -10.38
CA GLU A 50 7.94 15.70 -10.56
C GLU A 50 7.61 14.19 -10.57
N GLY A 51 7.73 13.61 -11.76
CA GLY A 51 7.22 12.29 -12.09
C GLY A 51 8.15 11.09 -11.89
N ASN A 52 7.59 9.94 -12.33
CA ASN A 52 8.21 8.64 -12.58
C ASN A 52 8.51 7.74 -11.35
N GLY A 53 7.52 6.90 -11.00
CA GLY A 53 7.62 5.86 -9.97
C GLY A 53 7.35 4.44 -10.50
N ALA A 54 7.97 4.06 -11.63
CA ALA A 54 7.84 2.70 -12.18
C ALA A 54 9.02 1.81 -11.77
N ASN A 55 8.94 1.07 -10.64
CA ASN A 55 9.75 -0.17 -10.53
C ASN A 55 9.38 -1.17 -9.40
N ARG A 56 8.76 -0.79 -8.27
CA ARG A 56 8.67 -1.75 -7.13
C ARG A 56 7.41 -2.63 -7.10
N THR A 57 6.29 -2.16 -7.62
CA THR A 57 4.97 -2.83 -7.51
C THR A 57 4.86 -4.11 -8.34
N GLN A 58 5.74 -4.35 -9.33
CA GLN A 58 5.70 -5.55 -10.17
C GLN A 58 6.44 -6.75 -9.57
N ALA A 59 7.33 -6.55 -8.60
CA ALA A 59 8.15 -7.64 -8.03
C ALA A 59 7.34 -8.60 -7.15
N TRP A 60 6.34 -8.10 -6.42
CA TRP A 60 5.52 -8.93 -5.52
C TRP A 60 4.35 -9.62 -6.25
N GLY A 61 3.82 -9.01 -7.31
CA GLY A 61 2.78 -9.62 -8.17
C GLY A 61 3.26 -10.88 -8.91
N ALA A 62 4.54 -10.91 -9.30
CA ALA A 62 5.16 -12.08 -9.93
C ALA A 62 5.27 -13.29 -8.99
N LEU A 63 5.47 -13.08 -7.68
CA LEU A 63 5.53 -14.15 -6.68
C LEU A 63 4.16 -14.75 -6.36
N ARG A 64 3.07 -13.98 -6.46
CA ARG A 64 1.69 -14.49 -6.25
C ARG A 64 1.15 -15.34 -7.40
N THR A 65 1.75 -15.28 -8.59
CA THR A 65 1.32 -16.07 -9.77
C THR A 65 2.14 -17.36 -9.95
N ALA A 66 3.22 -17.52 -9.17
CA ALA A 66 4.17 -18.62 -9.30
C ALA A 66 3.92 -19.81 -8.35
N ILE A 67 2.79 -19.83 -7.64
CA ILE A 67 2.30 -20.93 -6.79
C ILE A 67 0.98 -21.43 -7.38
#